data_AF-A0A7R9Z5Q5-F1
#
_entry.id   AF-A0A7R9Z5Q5-F1
#
_cell.length_a   1.000
_cell.length_b   1.000
_cell.length_c   1.000
_cell.angle_alpha   90.00
_cell.angle_beta   90.00
_cell.angle_gamma   90.00
#
_symmetry.space_group_name_H-M   'P 1'
#
loop_
_entity.id
_entity.type
_entity.pdbx_description
1 polymer ?
#
loop_
_entity_poly.entity_id
_entity_poly.type
_entity_poly.pdbx_seq_one_letter_code
_entity_poly.pdbx_strand_id
1 'polypeptide(L)'
;MPSKIHWKGRNDFLLAQVQIAVILGVAYWGNNWPQSYPRNDNHDPRMYWVMTGAMFVAALASMQRDEKKSSRVVLLSRAQTEEWKGWMQWAFIMYHYYRMYSVYNEIRVFVSAYVWMTGFGNFLYFDKKHDFSIERMVS
;
A
#
# COMPACT_ATOMS: atom_id res chain seq x y z
N MET A 1 15.58 17.21 5.90
CA MET A 1 14.32 17.88 6.27
C MET A 1 13.64 18.27 4.97
N PRO A 2 12.44 17.75 4.63
CA PRO A 2 11.14 18.00 5.28
C PRO A 2 10.33 16.67 5.47
N SER A 3 9.15 16.57 6.04
CA SER A 3 8.12 17.51 6.50
C SER A 3 7.68 17.10 7.91
N LYS A 4 7.56 18.08 8.82
CA LYS A 4 6.75 17.88 10.02
C LYS A 4 5.32 17.75 9.51
N ILE A 5 4.67 16.61 9.71
CA ILE A 5 3.20 16.54 9.63
C ILE A 5 2.72 17.38 10.81
N HIS A 6 2.62 18.68 10.59
CA HIS A 6 2.02 19.60 11.51
C HIS A 6 0.53 19.54 11.17
N TRP A 7 -0.23 18.78 11.95
CA TRP A 7 -1.69 18.88 11.90
C TRP A 7 -2.03 20.35 12.10
N LYS A 8 -2.56 21.02 11.07
CA LYS A 8 -2.82 22.47 11.05
C LYS A 8 -4.11 22.80 11.83
N GLY A 9 -4.28 22.21 13.00
CA GLY A 9 -5.35 22.46 13.95
C GLY A 9 -6.27 21.27 14.21
N ARG A 10 -6.96 21.29 15.36
CA ARG A 10 -7.93 20.27 15.80
C ARG A 10 -8.99 19.95 14.74
N ASN A 11 -9.37 20.93 13.93
CA ASN A 11 -10.37 20.79 12.88
C ASN A 11 -9.89 19.90 11.72
N ASP A 12 -8.61 20.00 11.34
CA ASP A 12 -8.02 19.17 10.28
C ASP A 12 -7.93 17.70 10.71
N PHE A 13 -7.58 17.48 11.98
CA PHE A 13 -7.59 16.14 12.57
C PHE A 13 -9.01 15.56 12.57
N LEU A 14 -10.00 16.32 13.04
CA LEU A 14 -11.40 15.88 13.04
C LEU A 14 -11.92 15.61 11.62
N LEU A 15 -11.56 16.44 10.65
CA LEU A 15 -11.93 16.25 9.25
C LEU A 15 -11.31 14.96 8.70
N ALA A 16 -10.04 14.68 9.00
CA ALA A 16 -9.40 13.42 8.62
C ALA A 16 -10.08 12.20 9.27
N GLN A 17 -10.46 12.28 10.55
CA GLN A 17 -11.19 11.21 11.23
C GLN A 17 -12.57 10.97 10.59
N VAL A 18 -13.29 12.04 10.23
CA VAL A 18 -14.57 11.93 9.53
C VAL A 18 -14.38 11.29 8.15
N GLN A 19 -13.35 11.68 7.39
CA GLN A 19 -13.05 11.06 6.10
C GLN A 19 -12.80 9.55 6.24
N ILE A 20 -12.00 9.14 7.23
CA ILE A 20 -11.75 7.72 7.52
C ILE A 20 -13.06 7.02 7.90
N ALA A 21 -13.88 7.62 8.77
CA ALA A 21 -15.16 7.07 9.18
C ALA A 21 -16.12 6.88 7.98
N VAL A 22 -16.16 7.83 7.05
CA VAL A 22 -16.95 7.72 5.81
C VAL A 22 -16.42 6.57 4.94
N ILE A 23 -15.11 6.48 4.72
CA ILE A 23 -14.50 5.39 3.94
C ILE A 23 -14.83 4.02 4.56
N LEU A 24 -14.66 3.89 5.88
CA LEU A 24 -14.99 2.67 6.61
C LEU A 24 -16.48 2.36 6.57
N GLY A 25 -17.35 3.38 6.64
CA GLY A 25 -18.79 3.23 6.49
C GLY A 25 -19.18 2.70 5.11
N VAL A 26 -18.58 3.23 4.05
CA VAL A 26 -18.76 2.73 2.67
C VAL A 26 -18.24 1.30 2.53
N ALA A 27 -17.06 1.00 3.09
CA ALA A 27 -16.50 -0.35 3.06
C ALA A 27 -17.36 -1.35 3.83
N TYR A 28 -17.89 -0.96 5.00
CA TYR A 28 -18.81 -1.76 5.79
C TYR A 28 -20.10 -2.04 5.02
N TRP A 29 -20.68 -1.01 4.40
CA TRP A 29 -21.88 -1.17 3.58
C TRP A 29 -21.63 -2.08 2.39
N GLY A 30 -20.52 -1.90 1.67
CA GLY A 30 -20.12 -2.76 0.56
C GLY A 30 -19.87 -4.21 0.99
N ASN A 31 -19.33 -4.44 2.19
CA ASN A 31 -19.13 -5.79 2.73
C ASN A 31 -20.45 -6.49 3.09
N ASN A 32 -21.49 -5.74 3.43
CA ASN A 32 -22.84 -6.26 3.71
C ASN A 32 -23.76 -6.23 2.48
N TRP A 33 -23.26 -5.79 1.33
CA TRP A 33 -24.03 -5.75 0.10
C TRP A 33 -24.45 -7.18 -0.30
N PRO A 34 -25.68 -7.39 -0.78
CA PRO A 34 -26.15 -8.69 -1.22
C PRO A 34 -25.19 -9.31 -2.22
N GLN A 35 -24.91 -10.60 -2.02
CA GLN A 35 -23.94 -11.33 -2.82
C GLN A 35 -24.34 -11.30 -4.31
N SER A 36 -23.57 -10.59 -5.13
CA SER A 36 -23.84 -10.48 -6.57
C SER A 36 -23.53 -11.77 -7.34
N TYR A 37 -22.62 -12.61 -6.81
CA TYR A 37 -22.19 -13.88 -7.41
C TYR A 37 -21.80 -14.91 -6.34
N PRO A 38 -21.90 -16.23 -6.57
CA PRO A 38 -21.42 -17.29 -5.67
C PRO A 38 -20.05 -17.00 -5.05
N ARG A 39 -20.01 -16.84 -3.72
CA ARG A 39 -18.79 -16.62 -2.94
C ARG A 39 -17.93 -17.89 -3.04
N ASN A 40 -16.75 -17.77 -3.66
CA ASN A 40 -15.71 -18.78 -3.93
C ASN A 40 -15.54 -19.21 -5.39
N ASP A 41 -16.43 -18.84 -6.32
CA ASP A 41 -16.34 -19.31 -7.70
C ASP A 41 -15.59 -18.36 -8.65
N ASN A 42 -14.95 -17.31 -8.10
CA ASN A 42 -14.28 -16.27 -8.87
C ASN A 42 -12.88 -16.68 -9.39
N HIS A 43 -12.61 -17.98 -9.57
CA HIS A 43 -11.33 -18.42 -10.10
C HIS A 43 -11.25 -18.17 -11.61
N ASP A 44 -10.57 -17.09 -12.01
CA ASP A 44 -10.35 -16.76 -13.41
C ASP A 44 -8.89 -16.33 -13.66
N PRO A 45 -8.04 -17.26 -14.14
CA PRO A 45 -6.64 -16.97 -14.48
C PRO A 45 -6.49 -15.94 -15.60
N ARG A 46 -7.41 -15.92 -16.58
CA ARG A 46 -7.31 -15.01 -17.73
C ARG A 46 -7.51 -13.58 -17.28
N MET A 47 -8.57 -13.34 -16.51
CA MET A 47 -8.86 -12.02 -15.98
C MET A 47 -7.78 -11.54 -15.00
N TYR A 48 -7.21 -12.44 -14.19
CA TYR A 48 -6.06 -12.11 -13.35
C TYR A 48 -4.89 -11.53 -14.15
N TRP A 49 -4.48 -12.21 -15.23
CA TRP A 49 -3.35 -11.77 -16.05
C TRP A 49 -3.67 -10.55 -16.89
N VAL A 50 -4.89 -10.44 -17.43
CA VAL A 50 -5.34 -9.27 -18.18
C VAL A 50 -5.33 -8.02 -17.31
N MET A 51 -5.91 -8.08 -16.10
CA MET A 51 -5.95 -6.95 -15.18
C MET A 51 -4.55 -6.56 -14.69
N THR A 52 -3.72 -7.56 -14.38
CA THR A 52 -2.32 -7.31 -13.99
C THR A 52 -1.51 -6.68 -15.12
N GLY A 53 -1.69 -7.16 -16.36
CA GLY A 53 -1.06 -6.58 -17.54
C GLY A 53 -1.55 -5.17 -17.84
N ALA A 54 -2.85 -4.91 -17.70
CA ALA A 54 -3.43 -3.58 -17.85
C ALA A 54 -2.87 -2.60 -16.81
N MET A 55 -2.75 -3.03 -15.55
CA MET A 55 -2.12 -2.23 -14.49
C MET A 55 -0.64 -1.95 -14.78
N PHE A 56 0.08 -2.92 -15.33
CA PHE A 56 1.46 -2.74 -15.78
C PHE A 56 1.58 -1.72 -16.92
N VAL A 57 0.72 -1.80 -17.93
CA VAL A 57 0.68 -0.80 -19.01
C VAL A 57 0.33 0.59 -18.46
N ALA A 58 -0.65 0.67 -17.54
CA ALA A 58 -1.01 1.93 -16.90
C ALA A 58 0.16 2.52 -16.10
N ALA A 59 0.89 1.69 -15.36
CA ALA A 59 2.08 2.11 -14.61
C ALA A 59 3.22 2.57 -15.52
N LEU A 60 3.43 1.92 -16.68
CA LEU A 60 4.39 2.40 -17.68
C LEU A 60 3.95 3.73 -18.29
N ALA A 61 2.66 3.90 -18.56
CA ALA A 61 2.11 5.12 -19.12
C ALA A 61 2.13 6.30 -18.12
N SER A 62 1.99 6.02 -16.82
CA SER A 62 2.05 7.01 -15.74
C SER A 62 3.45 7.22 -15.16
N MET A 63 4.46 6.52 -15.67
CA MET A 63 5.81 6.55 -15.13
C MET A 63 6.43 7.94 -15.25
N GLN A 64 6.58 8.60 -14.11
CA GLN A 64 7.26 9.89 -14.02
C GLN A 64 8.77 9.66 -13.89
N ARG A 65 9.57 10.43 -14.64
CA ARG A 65 11.02 10.44 -14.48
C ARG A 65 11.39 11.41 -13.37
N ASP A 66 12.24 10.96 -12.46
CA ASP A 66 12.75 11.80 -11.38
C ASP A 66 13.63 12.92 -12.00
N GLU A 67 13.13 14.16 -12.04
CA GLU A 67 13.83 15.29 -12.68
C GLU A 67 15.10 15.71 -11.92
N LYS A 68 15.22 15.31 -10.65
CA LYS A 68 16.40 15.57 -9.84
C LYS A 68 17.52 14.63 -10.26
N LYS A 69 18.35 15.06 -11.22
CA LYS A 69 19.66 14.46 -11.54
C LYS A 69 20.59 14.48 -10.31
N SER A 70 20.35 13.58 -9.36
CA SER A 70 21.38 13.18 -8.41
C SER A 70 22.34 12.27 -9.16
N SER A 71 23.61 12.68 -9.27
CA SER A 71 24.68 11.86 -9.86
C SER A 71 24.95 10.56 -9.09
N ARG A 72 24.33 10.40 -7.92
CA ARG A 72 24.41 9.20 -7.09
C ARG A 72 23.15 8.37 -7.27
N VAL A 73 23.30 7.19 -7.86
CA VAL A 73 22.27 6.14 -7.84
C VAL A 73 22.07 5.73 -6.38
N VAL A 74 20.94 6.11 -5.80
CA VAL A 74 20.54 5.64 -4.47
C VAL A 74 19.78 4.33 -4.68
N LEU A 75 20.43 3.22 -4.33
CA LEU A 75 19.78 1.91 -4.33
C LEU A 75 18.61 1.93 -3.34
N LEU A 76 17.41 1.52 -3.79
CA LEU A 76 16.16 1.52 -3.00
C LEU A 76 15.81 2.90 -2.45
N SER A 77 15.60 3.86 -3.34
CA SER A 77 15.10 5.17 -2.93
C SER A 77 13.72 5.03 -2.28
N ARG A 78 13.35 5.99 -1.40
CA ARG A 78 12.04 5.97 -0.74
C ARG A 78 10.89 5.89 -1.74
N ALA A 79 10.97 6.65 -2.84
CA ALA A 79 9.98 6.61 -3.90
C ALA A 79 9.86 5.21 -4.52
N GLN A 80 10.98 4.56 -4.84
CA GLN A 80 10.98 3.18 -5.35
C GLN A 80 10.38 2.18 -4.37
N THR A 81 10.69 2.31 -3.08
CA THR A 81 10.14 1.40 -2.06
C THR A 81 8.65 1.60 -1.82
N GLU A 82 8.13 2.83 -1.94
CA GLU A 82 6.70 3.11 -1.83
C GLU A 82 5.94 2.60 -3.06
N GLU A 83 6.48 2.75 -4.27
CA GLU A 83 5.93 2.12 -5.48
C GLU A 83 5.88 0.58 -5.33
N TRP A 84 6.96 -0.02 -4.82
CA TRP A 84 7.03 -1.47 -4.60
C TRP A 84 5.98 -1.96 -3.59
N LYS A 85 5.70 -1.18 -2.54
CA LYS A 85 4.58 -1.45 -1.63
C LYS A 85 3.23 -1.40 -2.34
N GLY A 86 3.02 -0.42 -3.23
CA GLY A 86 1.82 -0.33 -4.07
C GLY A 86 1.63 -1.57 -4.95
N TRP A 87 2.70 -2.05 -5.59
CA TRP A 87 2.69 -3.29 -6.38
C TRP A 87 2.30 -4.51 -5.56
N MET A 88 2.80 -4.63 -4.32
CA MET A 88 2.39 -5.72 -3.42
C MET A 88 0.91 -5.63 -3.06
N GLN A 89 0.40 -4.43 -2.75
CA GLN A 89 -1.02 -4.23 -2.43
C GLN A 89 -1.93 -4.64 -3.60
N TRP A 90 -1.58 -4.23 -4.82
CA TRP A 90 -2.27 -4.66 -6.03
C TRP A 90 -2.27 -6.19 -6.17
N ALA A 91 -1.10 -6.83 -6.02
CA ALA A 91 -0.97 -8.28 -6.11
C ALA A 91 -1.82 -9.00 -5.05
N PHE A 92 -1.90 -8.48 -3.82
CA PHE A 92 -2.76 -9.03 -2.77
C PHE A 92 -4.23 -8.98 -3.16
N ILE A 93 -4.71 -7.85 -3.69
CA ILE A 93 -6.10 -7.69 -4.12
C ILE A 93 -6.41 -8.67 -5.26
N MET A 94 -5.58 -8.71 -6.30
CA MET A 94 -5.80 -9.58 -7.46
C MET A 94 -5.76 -11.07 -7.09
N TYR A 95 -4.82 -11.48 -6.23
CA TYR A 95 -4.73 -12.86 -5.74
C TYR A 95 -6.00 -13.29 -4.99
N HIS A 96 -6.52 -12.46 -4.08
CA HIS A 96 -7.73 -12.80 -3.31
C HIS A 96 -8.99 -12.72 -4.17
N TYR A 97 -9.07 -11.76 -5.09
CA TYR A 97 -10.23 -11.58 -5.95
C TYR A 97 -10.39 -12.73 -6.95
N TYR A 98 -9.32 -13.09 -7.66
CA TYR A 98 -9.32 -14.15 -8.69
C TYR A 98 -8.93 -15.53 -8.15
N ARG A 99 -8.64 -15.65 -6.85
CA ARG A 99 -8.27 -16.91 -6.19
C ARG A 99 -7.17 -17.68 -6.93
N MET A 100 -6.10 -16.99 -7.33
CA MET A 100 -5.05 -17.60 -8.15
C MET A 100 -4.06 -18.38 -7.29
N TYR A 101 -4.29 -19.68 -7.08
CA TYR A 101 -3.45 -20.51 -6.21
C TYR A 101 -2.00 -20.65 -6.67
N SER A 102 -1.74 -20.54 -7.97
CA SER A 102 -0.37 -20.68 -8.51
C SER A 102 0.61 -19.63 -7.99
N VAL A 103 0.14 -18.43 -7.63
CA VAL A 103 0.99 -17.33 -7.14
C VAL A 103 1.07 -17.29 -5.60
N TYR A 104 0.58 -18.32 -4.92
CA TYR A 104 0.47 -18.34 -3.46
C TYR A 104 1.83 -18.13 -2.76
N ASN A 105 2.87 -18.78 -3.25
CA ASN A 105 4.21 -18.70 -2.63
C ASN A 105 4.80 -17.29 -2.78
N GLU A 106 4.63 -16.69 -3.95
CA GLU A 106 5.06 -15.34 -4.31
C GLU A 106 4.35 -14.32 -3.42
N ILE A 107 3.03 -14.46 -3.25
CA ILE A 107 2.24 -13.59 -2.36
C ILE A 107 2.75 -13.66 -0.92
N ARG A 108 3.15 -14.84 -0.41
CA ARG A 108 3.74 -14.94 0.93
C ARG A 108 5.06 -14.21 1.05
N VAL A 109 5.93 -14.30 0.04
CA VAL A 109 7.18 -13.54 0.01
C VAL A 109 6.90 -12.04 0.00
N PHE A 110 5.90 -11.58 -0.77
CA PHE A 110 5.48 -10.18 -0.78
C PHE A 110 4.94 -9.72 0.58
N VAL A 111 4.12 -10.51 1.27
CA VAL A 111 3.65 -10.17 2.62
C VAL A 111 4.83 -10.01 3.58
N SER A 112 5.77 -10.96 3.58
CA SER A 112 6.97 -10.89 4.42
C SER A 112 7.82 -9.65 4.11
N ALA A 113 8.05 -9.36 2.84
CA ALA A 113 8.79 -8.18 2.41
C ALA A 113 8.07 -6.88 2.78
N TYR A 114 6.76 -6.81 2.63
CA TYR A 114 5.95 -5.64 2.97
C TYR A 114 6.04 -5.30 4.46
N VAL A 115 5.83 -6.30 5.32
CA VAL A 115 5.93 -6.16 6.78
C VAL A 115 7.36 -5.81 7.16
N TRP A 116 8.35 -6.46 6.56
CA TRP A 116 9.77 -6.16 6.80
C TRP A 116 10.11 -4.71 6.46
N MET A 117 9.77 -4.22 5.27
CA MET A 117 10.06 -2.85 4.86
C MET A 117 9.39 -1.81 5.78
N THR A 118 8.20 -2.13 6.29
CA THR A 118 7.48 -1.27 7.24
C THR A 118 8.16 -1.28 8.62
N GLY A 119 8.51 -2.46 9.13
CA GLY A 119 9.22 -2.61 10.40
C GLY A 119 10.64 -2.04 10.38
N PHE A 120 11.39 -2.28 9.30
CA PHE A 120 12.73 -1.76 9.10
C PHE A 120 12.77 -0.24 9.04
N GLY A 121 11.78 0.38 8.38
CA GLY A 121 11.63 1.84 8.36
C GLY A 121 11.43 2.43 9.76
N ASN A 122 10.60 1.79 10.58
CA ASN A 122 10.39 2.20 11.98
C ASN A 122 11.65 1.96 12.83
N PHE A 123 12.31 0.82 12.68
CA PHE A 123 13.56 0.52 13.38
C PHE A 123 14.66 1.55 13.10
N LEU A 124 14.96 1.81 11.82
CA LEU A 124 15.95 2.82 11.43
C LEU A 124 15.61 4.22 11.92
N TYR A 125 14.31 4.53 12.03
CA TYR A 125 13.86 5.79 12.58
C TYR A 125 14.23 5.90 14.06
N PHE A 126 13.90 4.89 14.87
CA PHE A 126 14.18 4.89 16.31
C PHE A 126 15.67 4.86 16.61
N ASP A 127 16.43 4.05 15.86
CA ASP A 127 17.88 3.95 15.97
C ASP A 127 18.58 5.30 15.74
N LYS A 128 18.19 6.04 14.69
CA LYS A 128 18.82 7.33 14.37
C LYS A 128 18.36 8.51 15.23
N LYS A 129 17.14 8.47 15.75
CA LYS A 129 16.53 9.60 16.46
C LYS A 129 16.60 9.47 17.98
N HIS A 130 16.85 8.27 18.51
CA HIS A 130 16.90 7.96 19.95
C HIS A 130 15.67 8.47 20.75
N ASP A 131 14.55 8.69 20.08
CA ASP A 131 13.31 9.23 20.67
C ASP A 131 12.29 8.09 20.78
N PHE A 132 12.19 7.53 21.98
CA PHE A 132 11.32 6.40 22.34
C PHE A 132 10.04 6.85 23.08
N SER A 133 9.62 8.10 22.90
CA SER A 133 8.43 8.63 23.58
C SER A 133 7.13 7.89 23.19
N ILE A 134 6.26 7.63 24.17
CA ILE A 134 4.98 6.91 23.99
C ILE A 134 4.03 7.66 23.06
N GLU A 135 4.06 9.00 23.11
CA GLU A 135 3.29 9.90 22.23
C GLU A 135 3.53 9.60 20.74
N ARG A 136 4.65 8.93 20.43
CA ARG A 136 5.10 8.62 19.08
C ARG A 136 4.93 7.17 18.65
N MET A 137 4.68 6.26 19.59
CA MET A 137 4.25 4.88 19.28
C MET A 137 2.77 4.83 18.90
N VAL A 138 2.00 5.85 19.29
CA VAL A 138 0.54 5.94 19.12
C VAL A 138 0.15 6.93 18.00
N SER A 139 1.09 7.73 17.49
CA SER A 139 0.90 8.63 16.33
C SER A 139 1.10 7.92 15.00
#